data_AF-A0A2V9L5A3-F1
#
_entry.id   AF-A0A2V9L5A3-F1
#
_cell.length_a   1.000
_cell.length_b   1.000
_cell.length_c   1.000
_cell.angle_alpha   90.00
_cell.angle_beta   90.00
_cell.angle_gamma   90.00
#
_symmetry.space_group_name_H-M   'P 1'
#
loop_
_entity.id
_entity.type
_entity.pdbx_description
1 polymer ?
#
loop_
_entity_poly.entity_id
_entity_poly.type
_entity_poly.pdbx_seq_one_letter_code
_entity_poly.pdbx_strand_id
1 'polypeptide(L)'
;MKTQPSLLEIVSKFNTEEMCVRHFEKIRWPKGLRCVRCDSNKARRMTGEAANRFLYWCPDCRYQYTVTVGTIFHDSKIPLIKWFLAIYMICSAKKGIPSLQLKRELDLGSYESALYMTHRIRLAMREDPDFCEKFSGIVEVDETYIGGKAKGPRGRGAANKVPVVAMKNRTSGKVRMQALEAVNAQSLADFIREHAHRGAEVHTDELSSYLWLDSAEFAHKSVNHTQTYVAPGNVHTNRVENVWSLFKRGIMGIFHKVSAKYLPLYLDEFAFRFNNRDEFNLMDKVLSECFLDSQASIMTANGRIALIRVKIERAKQHIRELQVETTAFLAPPDPYIVGAKRDPQTREPVYYVARVNRTPPIEIGAIAGDALQNLRSALDHLAYHLVLVGSSGSHLRRYVYFPISEDAAKYKTEVLGKVKGMRQDAIKAIDALKPYKGGNDLLWMLHRLNRTDKHRMLMTVGAAHIGHSITPEEREIFRQRIPARVVDEIAFVSLDARMVKCPLEEGDELLRDSPDAEVHEDMHFRFEVVFGEPDVLHTMLVPTLQRMADSVHAIVERFRPFLA
;
A
#
# COMPACT_ATOMS: atom_id res chain seq x y z
N MET A 1 9.37 -3.84 -44.53
CA MET A 1 8.44 -3.86 -43.38
C MET A 1 8.08 -5.29 -43.08
N LYS A 2 8.35 -5.81 -41.89
CA LYS A 2 7.92 -7.17 -41.54
C LYS A 2 6.40 -7.14 -41.35
N THR A 3 5.66 -7.95 -42.10
CA THR A 3 4.20 -8.04 -42.07
C THR A 3 3.76 -9.00 -40.96
N GLN A 4 2.72 -8.63 -40.20
CA GLN A 4 2.10 -9.52 -39.21
C GLN A 4 1.81 -10.91 -39.83
N PRO A 5 2.01 -12.00 -39.08
CA PRO A 5 1.80 -13.34 -39.61
C PRO A 5 0.36 -13.52 -40.08
N SER A 6 0.16 -14.26 -41.16
CA SER A 6 -1.18 -14.53 -41.69
C SER A 6 -1.94 -15.53 -40.82
N LEU A 7 -3.27 -15.59 -40.96
CA LEU A 7 -4.08 -16.55 -40.23
C LEU A 7 -3.64 -17.99 -40.52
N LEU A 8 -3.29 -18.31 -41.78
CA LEU A 8 -2.81 -19.64 -42.17
C LEU A 8 -1.48 -20.00 -41.51
N GLU A 9 -0.56 -19.03 -41.39
CA GLU A 9 0.70 -19.24 -40.68
C GLU A 9 0.47 -19.50 -39.19
N ILE A 10 -0.46 -18.77 -38.55
CA ILE A 10 -0.81 -18.95 -37.14
C ILE A 10 -1.46 -20.31 -36.90
N VAL A 11 -2.43 -20.70 -37.74
CA VAL A 11 -3.09 -22.00 -37.67
C VAL A 11 -2.07 -23.13 -37.86
N SER A 12 -1.16 -23.00 -38.83
CA SER A 12 -0.09 -23.98 -39.06
C SER A 12 0.87 -24.08 -37.86
N LYS A 13 1.27 -22.95 -37.29
CA LYS A 13 2.20 -22.88 -36.15
C LYS A 13 1.59 -23.40 -34.85
N PHE A 14 0.30 -23.20 -34.63
CA PHE A 14 -0.41 -23.51 -33.38
C PHE A 14 -1.56 -24.50 -33.61
N ASN A 15 -1.31 -25.56 -34.37
CA ASN A 15 -2.30 -26.59 -34.70
C ASN A 15 -2.49 -27.67 -33.61
N THR A 16 -1.65 -27.70 -32.58
CA THR A 16 -1.76 -28.64 -31.45
C THR A 16 -1.61 -27.94 -30.10
N GLU A 17 -2.17 -28.54 -29.05
CA GLU A 17 -2.03 -28.04 -27.68
C GLU A 17 -0.57 -28.00 -27.26
N GLU A 18 0.22 -29.02 -27.64
CA GLU A 18 1.64 -29.07 -27.33
C GLU A 18 2.42 -27.89 -27.92
N MET A 19 2.12 -27.49 -29.16
CA MET A 19 2.77 -26.33 -29.79
C MET A 19 2.42 -25.03 -29.07
N CYS A 20 1.16 -24.86 -28.66
CA CYS A 20 0.72 -23.71 -27.86
C CYS A 20 1.44 -23.67 -26.50
N VAL A 21 1.49 -24.82 -25.81
CA VAL A 21 2.15 -24.98 -24.51
C VAL A 21 3.64 -24.66 -24.61
N ARG A 22 4.36 -25.24 -25.58
CA ARG A 22 5.79 -25.00 -25.80
C ARG A 22 6.11 -23.54 -26.14
N HIS A 23 5.23 -22.88 -26.91
CA HIS A 23 5.40 -21.46 -27.20
C HIS A 23 5.13 -20.59 -25.97
N PHE A 24 4.06 -20.87 -25.24
CA PHE A 24 3.71 -20.13 -24.04
C PHE A 24 4.76 -20.30 -22.91
N GLU A 25 5.39 -21.47 -22.82
CA GLU A 25 6.52 -21.73 -21.93
C GLU A 25 7.69 -20.80 -22.17
N LYS A 26 8.06 -20.58 -23.44
CA LYS A 26 9.16 -19.68 -23.80
C LYS A 26 8.86 -18.24 -23.40
N ILE A 27 7.61 -17.83 -23.54
CA ILE A 27 7.15 -16.50 -23.13
C ILE A 27 7.17 -16.39 -21.59
N ARG A 28 6.64 -17.40 -20.89
CA ARG A 28 6.53 -17.40 -19.43
C ARG A 28 7.89 -17.51 -18.73
N TRP A 29 8.81 -18.28 -19.31
CA TRP A 29 10.09 -18.63 -18.70
C TRP A 29 11.26 -18.42 -19.68
N PRO A 30 11.54 -17.16 -20.07
CA PRO A 30 12.58 -16.86 -21.04
C PRO A 30 13.99 -17.26 -20.57
N LYS A 31 14.20 -17.31 -19.24
CA LYS A 31 15.47 -17.69 -18.59
C LYS A 31 15.47 -19.13 -18.05
N GLY A 32 14.49 -19.94 -18.44
CA GLY A 32 14.32 -21.30 -17.95
C GLY A 32 13.19 -21.44 -16.92
N LEU A 33 12.71 -22.67 -16.79
CA LEU A 33 11.53 -23.05 -16.02
C LEU A 33 11.68 -22.68 -14.53
N ARG A 34 10.68 -21.94 -14.00
CA ARG A 34 10.58 -21.64 -12.58
C ARG A 34 9.21 -22.02 -12.02
N CYS A 35 9.18 -22.40 -10.75
CA CYS A 35 7.93 -22.75 -10.08
C CYS A 35 6.99 -21.55 -10.00
N VAL A 36 5.75 -21.69 -10.50
CA VAL A 36 4.74 -20.64 -10.45
C VAL A 36 4.26 -20.29 -9.03
N ARG A 37 4.62 -21.11 -8.04
CA ARG A 37 4.24 -20.91 -6.64
C ARG A 37 5.39 -20.36 -5.80
N CYS A 38 6.57 -21.00 -5.85
CA CYS A 38 7.71 -20.67 -4.98
C CYS A 38 8.93 -20.12 -5.72
N ASP A 39 8.83 -19.91 -7.04
CA ASP A 39 9.90 -19.39 -7.91
C ASP A 39 11.19 -20.26 -7.95
N SER A 40 11.16 -21.47 -7.41
CA SER A 40 12.28 -22.42 -7.49
C SER A 40 12.65 -22.76 -8.94
N ASN A 41 13.96 -22.77 -9.22
CA ASN A 41 14.53 -23.21 -10.49
C ASN A 41 14.66 -24.75 -10.60
N LYS A 42 14.25 -25.50 -9.56
CA LYS A 42 14.25 -26.98 -9.56
C LYS A 42 12.96 -27.58 -10.09
N ALA A 43 12.00 -26.75 -10.52
CA ALA A 43 10.80 -27.23 -11.16
C ALA A 43 11.15 -28.01 -12.43
N ARG A 44 10.43 -29.09 -12.71
CA ARG A 44 10.64 -29.95 -13.86
C ARG A 44 9.33 -30.30 -14.55
N ARG A 45 9.38 -30.51 -15.86
CA ARG A 45 8.28 -31.11 -16.60
C ARG A 45 8.16 -32.58 -16.20
N MET A 46 6.94 -33.06 -15.98
CA MET A 46 6.68 -34.45 -15.66
C MET A 46 6.76 -35.33 -16.91
N THR A 47 7.11 -36.60 -16.71
CA THR A 47 7.22 -37.62 -17.77
C THR A 47 6.05 -38.62 -17.70
N GLY A 48 5.90 -39.48 -18.71
CA GLY A 48 4.84 -40.51 -18.76
C GLY A 48 3.45 -39.93 -19.00
N GLU A 49 2.40 -40.52 -18.42
CA GLU A 49 1.01 -40.05 -18.58
C GLU A 49 0.80 -38.60 -18.12
N ALA A 50 1.59 -38.14 -17.14
CA ALA A 50 1.57 -36.76 -16.68
C ALA A 50 2.09 -35.77 -17.74
N ALA A 51 2.94 -36.22 -18.66
CA ALA A 51 3.43 -35.41 -19.78
C ALA A 51 2.32 -35.08 -20.77
N ASN A 52 1.40 -36.02 -21.02
CA ASN A 52 0.23 -35.80 -21.90
C ASN A 52 -0.70 -34.71 -21.38
N ARG A 53 -0.64 -34.42 -20.07
CA ARG A 53 -1.39 -33.34 -19.42
C ARG A 53 -0.58 -32.07 -19.22
N PHE A 54 0.64 -32.00 -19.79
CA PHE A 54 1.55 -30.85 -19.69
C PHE A 54 1.84 -30.42 -18.24
N LEU A 55 2.01 -31.40 -17.35
CA LEU A 55 2.20 -31.15 -15.92
C LEU A 55 3.65 -30.84 -15.57
N TYR A 56 3.77 -29.95 -14.60
CA TYR A 56 5.00 -29.51 -13.96
C TYR A 56 4.98 -29.93 -12.50
N TRP A 57 6.15 -30.30 -11.98
CA TRP A 57 6.34 -30.62 -10.58
C TRP A 57 7.49 -29.81 -9.99
N CYS A 58 7.23 -29.16 -8.86
CA CYS A 58 8.28 -28.52 -8.07
C CYS A 58 8.62 -29.39 -6.85
N PRO A 59 9.88 -29.87 -6.71
CA PRO A 59 10.28 -30.65 -5.55
C PRO A 59 10.34 -29.83 -4.25
N ASP A 60 10.66 -28.53 -4.32
CA ASP A 60 10.83 -27.68 -3.13
C ASP A 60 9.49 -27.40 -2.44
N CYS A 61 8.44 -27.04 -3.18
CA CYS A 61 7.10 -26.77 -2.61
C CYS A 61 6.07 -27.88 -2.85
N ARG A 62 6.49 -29.00 -3.45
CA ARG A 62 5.65 -30.17 -3.77
C ARG A 62 4.36 -29.82 -4.52
N TYR A 63 4.45 -28.81 -5.39
CA TYR A 63 3.30 -28.33 -6.15
C TYR A 63 3.31 -28.87 -7.57
N GLN A 64 2.16 -29.39 -8.00
CA GLN A 64 1.90 -29.84 -9.35
C GLN A 64 1.03 -28.79 -10.08
N TYR A 65 1.42 -28.38 -11.28
CA TYR A 65 0.73 -27.32 -12.02
C TYR A 65 0.90 -27.46 -13.53
N THR A 66 0.15 -26.66 -14.30
CA THR A 66 0.30 -26.51 -15.75
C THR A 66 0.86 -25.12 -16.07
N VAL A 67 1.30 -24.90 -17.31
CA VAL A 67 1.74 -23.57 -17.79
C VAL A 67 0.63 -22.51 -17.74
N THR A 68 -0.64 -22.91 -17.56
CA THR A 68 -1.80 -22.00 -17.51
C THR A 68 -2.13 -21.49 -16.11
N VAL A 69 -1.54 -22.06 -15.05
CA VAL A 69 -1.80 -21.62 -13.67
C VAL A 69 -1.32 -20.19 -13.46
N GLY A 70 -2.17 -19.32 -12.92
CA GLY A 70 -1.86 -17.90 -12.71
C GLY A 70 -1.95 -17.03 -13.97
N THR A 71 -2.59 -17.52 -15.04
CA THR A 71 -2.77 -16.76 -16.28
C THR A 71 -4.24 -16.61 -16.64
N ILE A 72 -4.55 -15.86 -17.70
CA ILE A 72 -5.92 -15.78 -18.23
C ILE A 72 -6.48 -17.14 -18.67
N PHE A 73 -5.62 -18.13 -18.88
CA PHE A 73 -5.99 -19.49 -19.26
C PHE A 73 -6.28 -20.38 -18.04
N HIS A 74 -6.00 -19.94 -16.81
CA HIS A 74 -6.21 -20.70 -15.59
C HIS A 74 -7.69 -21.07 -15.44
N ASP A 75 -7.95 -22.35 -15.16
CA ASP A 75 -9.28 -22.91 -14.90
C ASP A 75 -10.23 -22.79 -16.12
N SER A 76 -9.65 -22.62 -17.31
CA SER A 76 -10.40 -22.70 -18.56
C SER A 76 -10.46 -24.14 -19.05
N LYS A 77 -11.66 -24.59 -19.41
CA LYS A 77 -11.89 -25.84 -20.15
C LYS A 77 -11.70 -25.66 -21.66
N ILE A 78 -11.41 -24.45 -22.12
CA ILE A 78 -11.23 -24.15 -23.55
C ILE A 78 -9.78 -24.46 -23.93
N PRO A 79 -9.55 -25.26 -25.00
CA PRO A 79 -8.20 -25.59 -25.47
C PRO A 79 -7.34 -24.35 -25.78
N LEU A 80 -6.04 -24.39 -25.50
CA LEU A 80 -5.12 -23.27 -25.75
C LEU A 80 -5.04 -22.90 -27.23
N ILE A 81 -5.23 -23.85 -28.15
CA ILE A 81 -5.33 -23.56 -29.59
C ILE A 81 -6.36 -22.47 -29.84
N LYS A 82 -7.56 -22.60 -29.25
CA LYS A 82 -8.65 -21.63 -29.43
C LYS A 82 -8.32 -20.29 -28.78
N TRP A 83 -7.63 -20.30 -27.64
CA TRP A 83 -7.15 -19.06 -27.00
C TRP A 83 -6.14 -18.31 -27.87
N PHE A 84 -5.15 -19.01 -28.44
CA PHE A 84 -4.14 -18.42 -29.31
C PHE A 84 -4.77 -17.82 -30.57
N LEU A 85 -5.68 -18.56 -31.20
CA LEU A 85 -6.43 -18.05 -32.35
C LEU A 85 -7.30 -16.84 -31.98
N ALA A 86 -7.97 -16.85 -30.84
CA ALA A 86 -8.74 -15.70 -30.37
C ALA A 86 -7.87 -14.45 -30.16
N ILE A 87 -6.71 -14.60 -29.49
CA ILE A 87 -5.77 -13.51 -29.29
C ILE A 87 -5.30 -12.97 -30.63
N TYR A 88 -4.90 -13.84 -31.56
CA TYR A 88 -4.51 -13.44 -32.90
C TYR A 88 -5.61 -12.68 -33.64
N MET A 89 -6.85 -13.18 -33.61
CA MET A 89 -8.00 -12.54 -34.27
C MET A 89 -8.31 -11.15 -33.67
N ILE A 90 -8.22 -10.98 -32.35
CA ILE A 90 -8.38 -9.68 -31.70
C ILE A 90 -7.25 -8.72 -32.08
N CYS A 91 -6.01 -9.20 -32.12
CA CYS A 91 -4.84 -8.40 -32.48
C CYS A 91 -4.83 -7.98 -33.95
N SER A 92 -5.19 -8.89 -34.86
CA SER A 92 -5.18 -8.66 -36.31
C SER A 92 -6.37 -7.84 -36.80
N ALA A 93 -7.52 -7.91 -36.11
CA ALA A 93 -8.71 -7.15 -36.47
C ALA A 93 -8.56 -5.68 -36.07
N LYS A 94 -7.95 -4.83 -36.91
CA LYS A 94 -7.69 -3.39 -36.66
C LYS A 94 -8.87 -2.57 -36.13
N LYS A 95 -10.10 -2.98 -36.40
CA LYS A 95 -11.32 -2.33 -35.88
C LYS A 95 -11.81 -3.00 -34.58
N GLY A 96 -11.62 -4.30 -34.43
CA GLY A 96 -12.11 -5.13 -33.32
C GLY A 96 -12.96 -6.30 -33.83
N ILE A 97 -13.21 -7.27 -32.95
CA ILE A 97 -14.01 -8.46 -33.27
C ILE A 97 -15.12 -8.66 -32.22
N PRO A 98 -16.39 -8.84 -32.64
CA PRO A 98 -17.47 -9.16 -31.70
C PRO A 98 -17.29 -10.57 -31.10
N SER A 99 -17.67 -10.75 -29.83
CA SER A 99 -17.61 -12.07 -29.19
C SER A 99 -18.47 -13.12 -29.91
N LEU A 100 -19.58 -12.73 -30.56
CA LEU A 100 -20.39 -13.63 -31.39
C LEU A 100 -19.65 -14.12 -32.63
N GLN A 101 -18.79 -13.30 -33.22
CA GLN A 101 -17.96 -13.71 -34.34
C GLN A 101 -16.92 -14.73 -33.86
N LEU A 102 -16.22 -14.46 -32.75
CA LEU A 102 -15.28 -15.42 -32.16
C LEU A 102 -15.95 -16.74 -31.78
N LYS A 103 -17.17 -16.72 -31.25
CA LYS A 103 -17.95 -17.94 -30.99
C LYS A 103 -18.06 -18.81 -32.23
N ARG A 104 -18.41 -18.22 -33.37
CA ARG A 104 -18.61 -18.92 -34.65
C ARG A 104 -17.28 -19.42 -35.22
N GLU A 105 -16.29 -18.54 -35.33
CA GLU A 105 -15.00 -18.88 -35.97
C GLU A 105 -14.19 -19.91 -35.16
N LEU A 106 -14.34 -19.94 -33.83
CA LEU A 106 -13.61 -20.86 -32.95
C LEU A 106 -14.46 -22.01 -32.41
N ASP A 107 -15.71 -22.13 -32.86
CA ASP A 107 -16.65 -23.17 -32.43
C ASP A 107 -16.71 -23.34 -30.89
N LEU A 108 -17.04 -22.26 -30.17
CA LEU A 108 -16.99 -22.23 -28.70
C LEU A 108 -18.26 -22.80 -28.01
N GLY A 109 -19.22 -23.31 -28.79
CA GLY A 109 -20.49 -23.89 -28.31
C GLY A 109 -21.49 -22.89 -27.73
N SER A 110 -21.04 -21.95 -26.89
CA SER A 110 -21.88 -20.97 -26.18
C SER A 110 -21.37 -19.54 -26.35
N TYR A 111 -22.28 -18.56 -26.21
CA TYR A 111 -21.91 -17.14 -26.24
C TYR A 111 -21.12 -16.75 -25.00
N GLU A 112 -21.46 -17.33 -23.86
CA GLU A 112 -20.86 -17.14 -22.55
C GLU A 112 -19.37 -17.51 -22.57
N SER A 113 -19.01 -18.60 -23.26
CA SER A 113 -17.60 -19.01 -23.41
C SER A 113 -16.80 -18.00 -24.23
N ALA A 114 -17.39 -17.46 -25.31
CA ALA A 114 -16.75 -16.42 -26.10
C ALA A 114 -16.65 -15.09 -25.34
N LEU A 115 -17.67 -14.72 -24.57
CA LEU A 115 -17.65 -13.54 -23.73
C LEU A 115 -16.61 -13.65 -22.61
N TYR A 116 -16.56 -14.81 -21.93
CA TYR A 116 -15.55 -15.15 -20.93
C TYR A 116 -14.14 -15.02 -21.49
N MET A 117 -13.89 -15.63 -22.65
CA MET A 117 -12.61 -15.57 -23.34
C MET A 117 -12.20 -14.14 -23.69
N THR A 118 -13.10 -13.39 -24.35
CA THR A 118 -12.81 -12.01 -24.75
C THR A 118 -12.57 -11.09 -23.56
N HIS A 119 -13.36 -11.18 -22.48
CA HIS A 119 -13.12 -10.38 -21.28
C HIS A 119 -11.77 -10.63 -20.65
N ARG A 120 -11.31 -11.89 -20.60
CA ARG A 120 -10.00 -12.20 -20.05
C ARG A 120 -8.85 -11.72 -20.94
N ILE A 121 -8.99 -11.82 -22.27
CA ILE A 121 -7.99 -11.25 -23.19
C ILE A 121 -7.92 -9.74 -23.03
N ARG A 122 -9.07 -9.05 -22.91
CA ARG A 122 -9.12 -7.61 -22.63
C ARG A 122 -8.47 -7.25 -21.30
N LEU A 123 -8.66 -8.07 -20.28
CA LEU A 123 -8.02 -7.89 -18.98
C LEU A 123 -6.49 -7.99 -19.08
N ALA A 124 -5.96 -8.92 -19.88
CA ALA A 124 -4.52 -8.99 -20.18
C ALA A 124 -4.00 -7.78 -20.98
N MET A 125 -4.86 -7.03 -21.66
CA MET A 125 -4.48 -5.81 -22.37
C MET A 125 -4.46 -4.57 -21.47
N ARG A 126 -4.80 -4.70 -20.19
CA ARG A 126 -4.75 -3.60 -19.23
C ARG A 126 -3.31 -3.20 -18.95
N GLU A 127 -3.00 -1.92 -19.09
CA GLU A 127 -1.76 -1.34 -18.59
C GLU A 127 -1.87 -1.10 -17.08
N ASP A 128 -0.83 -1.48 -16.32
CA ASP A 128 -0.75 -1.25 -14.87
C ASP A 128 -0.22 0.17 -14.59
N PRO A 129 -1.04 1.07 -14.00
CA PRO A 129 -0.63 2.46 -13.79
C PRO A 129 0.63 2.62 -12.94
N ASP A 130 0.89 1.69 -12.00
CA ASP A 130 2.03 1.75 -11.09
C ASP A 130 3.37 1.48 -11.80
N PHE A 131 3.33 0.80 -12.95
CA PHE A 131 4.51 0.42 -13.73
C PHE A 131 4.61 1.13 -15.07
N CYS A 132 3.62 1.93 -15.44
CA CYS A 132 3.62 2.68 -16.69
C CYS A 132 4.24 4.08 -16.51
N GLU A 133 5.35 4.32 -17.22
CA GLU A 133 6.02 5.62 -17.29
C GLU A 133 5.04 6.75 -17.60
N LYS A 134 4.93 7.71 -16.66
CA LYS A 134 4.05 8.87 -16.81
C LYS A 134 4.44 9.68 -18.04
N PHE A 135 3.45 10.29 -18.67
CA PHE A 135 3.70 11.13 -19.83
C PHE A 135 4.39 12.43 -19.43
N SER A 136 5.42 12.80 -20.19
CA SER A 136 6.16 14.06 -20.09
C SER A 136 5.96 14.91 -21.34
N GLY A 137 6.34 16.19 -21.27
CA GLY A 137 6.11 17.14 -22.37
C GLY A 137 4.64 17.50 -22.52
N ILE A 138 4.14 17.58 -23.76
CA ILE A 138 2.77 18.03 -24.05
C ILE A 138 1.80 16.84 -24.08
N VAL A 139 0.76 16.92 -23.24
CA VAL A 139 -0.35 15.97 -23.19
C VAL A 139 -1.68 16.66 -23.50
N GLU A 140 -2.52 16.03 -24.29
CA GLU A 140 -3.90 16.46 -24.54
C GLU A 140 -4.84 15.61 -23.69
N VAL A 141 -5.72 16.24 -22.92
CA VAL A 141 -6.72 15.59 -22.07
C VAL A 141 -8.10 16.03 -22.51
N ASP A 142 -9.00 15.08 -22.65
CA ASP A 142 -10.40 15.33 -23.02
C ASP A 142 -11.29 14.25 -22.37
N GLU A 143 -12.55 14.58 -22.17
CA GLU A 143 -13.54 13.67 -21.63
C GLU A 143 -14.75 13.47 -22.55
N THR A 144 -15.40 12.33 -22.40
CA THR A 144 -16.60 12.03 -23.16
C THR A 144 -17.55 11.12 -22.41
N TYR A 145 -18.75 10.97 -22.95
CA TYR A 145 -19.79 10.14 -22.35
C TYR A 145 -20.16 8.97 -23.27
N ILE A 146 -20.06 7.75 -22.76
CA ILE A 146 -20.34 6.51 -23.48
C ILE A 146 -21.58 5.85 -22.90
N GLY A 147 -22.57 5.53 -23.73
CA GLY A 147 -23.81 4.90 -23.26
C GLY A 147 -24.95 4.95 -24.27
N GLY A 148 -26.07 4.37 -23.90
CA GLY A 148 -27.27 4.30 -24.74
C GLY A 148 -28.00 5.64 -24.85
N LYS A 149 -28.84 5.79 -25.88
CA LYS A 149 -29.78 6.92 -25.98
C LYS A 149 -30.90 6.70 -24.97
N ALA A 150 -30.98 7.56 -23.95
CA ALA A 150 -32.15 7.65 -23.06
C ALA A 150 -32.99 8.89 -23.42
N LYS A 151 -34.31 8.84 -23.20
CA LYS A 151 -35.16 10.04 -23.20
C LYS A 151 -34.82 10.85 -21.93
N GLY A 152 -34.47 12.12 -22.06
CA GLY A 152 -34.04 12.96 -20.94
C GLY A 152 -33.05 14.05 -21.35
N PRO A 153 -32.52 14.83 -20.39
CA PRO A 153 -31.57 15.91 -20.66
C PRO A 153 -30.35 15.42 -21.45
N ARG A 154 -29.93 16.22 -22.44
CA ARG A 154 -28.72 15.99 -23.23
C ARG A 154 -27.52 16.65 -22.53
N GLY A 155 -26.37 15.99 -22.53
CA GLY A 155 -25.13 16.51 -21.94
C GLY A 155 -24.79 15.85 -20.60
N ARG A 156 -24.19 16.63 -19.69
CA ARG A 156 -23.74 16.20 -18.36
C ARG A 156 -24.96 15.85 -17.49
N GLY A 157 -24.94 14.67 -16.86
CA GLY A 157 -26.08 14.17 -16.08
C GLY A 157 -27.15 13.40 -16.89
N ALA A 158 -26.90 13.11 -18.17
CA ALA A 158 -27.76 12.21 -18.93
C ALA A 158 -27.73 10.79 -18.34
N ALA A 159 -28.89 10.28 -17.91
CA ALA A 159 -29.04 8.93 -17.39
C ALA A 159 -28.51 7.88 -18.39
N ASN A 160 -27.90 6.80 -17.89
CA ASN A 160 -27.33 5.69 -18.67
C ASN A 160 -26.09 6.03 -19.52
N LYS A 161 -25.35 7.09 -19.20
CA LYS A 161 -24.02 7.35 -19.76
C LYS A 161 -22.93 7.24 -18.71
N VAL A 162 -21.83 6.61 -19.07
CA VAL A 162 -20.61 6.51 -18.27
C VAL A 162 -19.63 7.58 -18.76
N PRO A 163 -19.14 8.45 -17.86
CA PRO A 163 -18.08 9.39 -18.22
C PRO A 163 -16.76 8.64 -18.39
N VAL A 164 -15.98 9.05 -19.39
CA VAL A 164 -14.69 8.46 -19.71
C VAL A 164 -13.73 9.59 -20.02
N VAL A 165 -12.50 9.51 -19.52
CA VAL A 165 -11.43 10.45 -19.81
C VAL A 165 -10.34 9.76 -20.63
N ALA A 166 -9.68 10.53 -21.49
CA ALA A 166 -8.51 10.07 -22.23
C ALA A 166 -7.41 11.13 -22.17
N MET A 167 -6.17 10.66 -22.11
CA MET A 167 -4.96 11.47 -22.22
C MET A 167 -4.13 10.94 -23.37
N LYS A 168 -3.67 11.82 -24.25
CA LYS A 168 -2.77 11.48 -25.35
C LYS A 168 -1.50 12.30 -25.27
N ASN A 169 -0.35 11.64 -25.27
CA ASN A 169 0.94 12.31 -25.37
C ASN A 169 1.24 12.68 -26.83
N ARG A 170 1.61 13.93 -27.09
CA ARG A 170 1.86 14.40 -28.47
C ARG A 170 3.12 13.79 -29.08
N THR A 171 4.16 13.61 -28.28
CA THR A 171 5.48 13.14 -28.75
C THR A 171 5.46 11.65 -29.06
N SER A 172 5.07 10.82 -28.09
CA SER A 172 5.02 9.37 -28.25
C SER A 172 3.78 8.90 -29.03
N GLY A 173 2.73 9.72 -29.08
CA GLY A 173 1.45 9.34 -29.67
C GLY A 173 0.67 8.27 -28.89
N LYS A 174 1.12 7.89 -27.69
CA LYS A 174 0.44 6.93 -26.81
C LYS A 174 -0.78 7.55 -26.15
N VAL A 175 -1.75 6.71 -25.82
CA VAL A 175 -3.02 7.08 -25.18
C VAL A 175 -3.26 6.28 -23.91
N ARG A 176 -3.87 6.92 -22.91
CA ARG A 176 -4.38 6.32 -21.68
C ARG A 176 -5.87 6.68 -21.59
N MET A 177 -6.72 5.74 -21.17
CA MET A 177 -8.18 5.93 -21.13
C MET A 177 -8.76 5.30 -19.87
N GLN A 178 -9.71 5.97 -19.23
CA GLN A 178 -10.31 5.47 -17.99
C GLN A 178 -11.78 5.86 -17.87
N ALA A 179 -12.61 4.92 -17.41
CA ALA A 179 -13.98 5.23 -17.01
C ALA A 179 -13.97 5.91 -15.63
N LEU A 180 -14.71 7.01 -15.50
CA LEU A 180 -14.82 7.78 -14.27
C LEU A 180 -16.16 7.52 -13.57
N GLU A 181 -16.22 7.77 -12.26
CA GLU A 181 -17.50 7.81 -11.53
C GLU A 181 -18.27 9.09 -11.87
N ALA A 182 -17.57 10.22 -11.97
CA ALA A 182 -18.10 11.52 -12.39
C ALA A 182 -17.00 12.40 -13.00
N VAL A 183 -17.39 13.29 -13.92
CA VAL A 183 -16.51 14.36 -14.43
C VAL A 183 -16.58 15.53 -13.45
N ASN A 184 -15.58 15.62 -12.57
CA ASN A 184 -15.38 16.72 -11.64
C ASN A 184 -13.88 17.00 -11.50
N ALA A 185 -13.52 18.12 -10.86
CA ALA A 185 -12.12 18.54 -10.70
C ALA A 185 -11.25 17.46 -10.02
N GLN A 186 -11.76 16.80 -8.98
CA GLN A 186 -11.02 15.77 -8.24
C GLN A 186 -10.73 14.55 -9.11
N SER A 187 -11.75 13.97 -9.76
CA SER A 187 -11.60 12.80 -10.62
C SER A 187 -10.62 13.05 -11.77
N LEU A 188 -10.66 14.24 -12.37
CA LEU A 188 -9.75 14.64 -13.44
C LEU A 188 -8.33 14.86 -12.90
N ALA A 189 -8.19 15.43 -11.71
CA ALA A 189 -6.90 15.62 -11.07
C ALA A 189 -6.21 14.31 -10.71
N ASP A 190 -6.95 13.34 -10.17
CA ASP A 190 -6.43 12.02 -9.85
C ASP A 190 -5.94 11.32 -11.12
N PHE A 191 -6.76 11.33 -12.18
CA PHE A 191 -6.37 10.78 -13.48
C PHE A 191 -5.12 11.47 -14.06
N ILE A 192 -5.06 12.80 -14.07
CA ILE A 192 -3.92 13.52 -14.66
C ILE A 192 -2.64 13.27 -13.84
N ARG A 193 -2.70 13.31 -12.51
CA ARG A 193 -1.53 13.07 -11.65
C ARG A 193 -1.03 11.62 -11.73
N GLU A 194 -1.91 10.66 -11.92
CA GLU A 194 -1.55 9.26 -12.10
C GLU A 194 -0.80 9.05 -13.44
N HIS A 195 -1.17 9.79 -14.49
CA HIS A 195 -0.74 9.51 -15.85
C HIS A 195 0.28 10.52 -16.45
N ALA A 196 0.47 11.70 -15.85
CA ALA A 196 1.42 12.74 -16.31
C ALA A 196 2.43 13.16 -15.22
N HIS A 197 3.66 13.49 -15.63
CA HIS A 197 4.66 14.05 -14.74
C HIS A 197 4.29 15.46 -14.30
N ARG A 198 4.62 15.81 -13.05
CA ARG A 198 4.57 17.20 -12.58
C ARG A 198 5.44 18.08 -13.50
N GLY A 199 4.92 19.24 -13.88
CA GLY A 199 5.54 20.13 -14.87
C GLY A 199 5.28 19.77 -16.33
N ALA A 200 4.48 18.73 -16.64
CA ALA A 200 4.00 18.51 -18.00
C ALA A 200 3.09 19.66 -18.48
N GLU A 201 3.09 19.92 -19.78
CA GLU A 201 2.20 20.89 -20.42
C GLU A 201 0.88 20.18 -20.79
N VAL A 202 -0.21 20.58 -20.14
CA VAL A 202 -1.53 19.93 -20.27
C VAL A 202 -2.43 20.81 -21.13
N HIS A 203 -2.91 20.25 -22.24
CA HIS A 203 -3.86 20.88 -23.15
C HIS A 203 -5.26 20.32 -22.95
N THR A 204 -6.23 21.19 -22.66
CA THR A 204 -7.65 20.80 -22.49
C THR A 204 -8.57 21.76 -23.25
N ASP A 205 -9.87 21.45 -23.24
CA ASP A 205 -10.91 22.41 -23.59
C ASP A 205 -11.15 23.42 -22.44
N GLU A 206 -12.10 24.33 -22.62
CA GLU A 206 -12.46 25.35 -21.61
C GLU A 206 -13.38 24.83 -20.49
N LEU A 207 -13.35 23.54 -20.19
CA LEU A 207 -14.14 23.04 -19.10
C LEU A 207 -13.65 23.59 -17.74
N SER A 208 -14.55 24.20 -16.98
CA SER A 208 -14.33 24.68 -15.60
C SER A 208 -13.71 23.66 -14.64
N SER A 209 -13.94 22.37 -14.84
CA SER A 209 -13.32 21.30 -14.05
C SER A 209 -11.81 21.14 -14.28
N TYR A 210 -11.22 21.83 -15.26
CA TYR A 210 -9.78 21.92 -15.49
C TYR A 210 -9.14 23.19 -14.93
N LEU A 211 -9.90 24.15 -14.38
CA LEU A 211 -9.36 25.43 -13.88
C LEU A 211 -8.30 25.27 -12.79
N TRP A 212 -8.29 24.16 -12.05
CA TRP A 212 -7.26 23.87 -11.06
C TRP A 212 -5.88 23.57 -11.68
N LEU A 213 -5.82 23.28 -12.99
CA LEU A 213 -4.57 23.10 -13.73
C LEU A 213 -3.76 24.40 -13.84
N ASP A 214 -4.37 25.57 -13.62
CA ASP A 214 -3.68 26.86 -13.53
C ASP A 214 -2.86 27.01 -12.22
N SER A 215 -2.61 25.90 -11.52
CA SER A 215 -1.75 25.83 -10.34
C SER A 215 -0.29 25.56 -10.71
N ALA A 216 0.64 25.72 -9.76
CA ALA A 216 2.08 25.49 -9.98
C ALA A 216 2.46 24.02 -10.31
N GLU A 217 1.51 23.08 -10.32
CA GLU A 217 1.78 21.66 -10.54
C GLU A 217 1.94 21.29 -12.04
N PHE A 218 1.26 22.00 -12.94
CA PHE A 218 1.26 21.74 -14.39
C PHE A 218 1.28 23.05 -15.19
N ALA A 219 1.80 23.01 -16.41
CA ALA A 219 1.66 24.14 -17.33
C ALA A 219 0.38 23.96 -18.15
N HIS A 220 -0.66 24.74 -17.85
CA HIS A 220 -1.96 24.58 -18.49
C HIS A 220 -2.13 25.50 -19.71
N LYS A 221 -2.66 24.96 -20.81
CA LYS A 221 -3.11 25.74 -21.96
C LYS A 221 -4.47 25.22 -22.43
N SER A 222 -5.47 26.08 -22.49
CA SER A 222 -6.81 25.72 -22.95
C SER A 222 -7.08 26.23 -24.38
N VAL A 223 -8.02 25.60 -25.07
CA VAL A 223 -8.53 26.09 -26.37
C VAL A 223 -10.03 26.27 -26.35
N ASN A 224 -10.45 27.44 -26.80
CA ASN A 224 -11.85 27.75 -27.03
C ASN A 224 -12.30 27.24 -28.41
N HIS A 225 -12.87 26.02 -28.45
CA HIS A 225 -13.40 25.43 -29.69
C HIS A 225 -14.59 26.18 -30.30
N THR A 226 -15.18 27.15 -29.59
CA THR A 226 -16.21 28.03 -30.18
C THR A 226 -15.61 29.20 -30.98
N GLN A 227 -14.34 29.53 -30.74
CA GLN A 227 -13.65 30.66 -31.39
C GLN A 227 -12.55 30.21 -32.35
N THR A 228 -11.82 29.13 -32.05
CA THR A 228 -10.76 28.61 -32.93
C THR A 228 -10.51 27.12 -32.73
N TYR A 229 -10.14 26.42 -33.81
CA TYR A 229 -9.73 25.01 -33.79
C TYR A 229 -8.27 24.81 -33.35
N VAL A 230 -7.45 25.88 -33.38
CA VAL A 230 -6.04 25.90 -32.96
C VAL A 230 -5.75 27.29 -32.39
N ALA A 231 -5.37 27.37 -31.11
CA ALA A 231 -4.94 28.63 -30.51
C ALA A 231 -3.45 28.92 -30.81
N PRO A 232 -2.99 30.19 -30.71
CA PRO A 232 -1.59 30.55 -30.92
C PRO A 232 -0.63 29.69 -30.11
N GLY A 233 0.50 29.30 -30.71
CA GLY A 233 1.44 28.36 -30.07
C GLY A 233 1.09 26.88 -30.24
N ASN A 234 0.23 26.53 -31.22
CA ASN A 234 -0.15 25.16 -31.56
C ASN A 234 -0.90 24.43 -30.42
N VAL A 235 -1.71 25.16 -29.65
CA VAL A 235 -2.55 24.58 -28.59
C VAL A 235 -3.84 24.06 -29.23
N HIS A 236 -4.20 22.80 -28.98
CA HIS A 236 -5.42 22.11 -29.45
C HIS A 236 -5.59 20.74 -28.76
N THR A 237 -6.81 20.19 -28.76
CA THR A 237 -7.16 18.82 -28.31
C THR A 237 -7.51 17.87 -29.45
N ASN A 238 -7.27 18.28 -30.70
CA ASN A 238 -7.67 17.54 -31.91
C ASN A 238 -7.15 16.08 -31.96
N ARG A 239 -6.00 15.80 -31.34
CA ARG A 239 -5.40 14.45 -31.40
C ARG A 239 -6.07 13.49 -30.45
N VAL A 240 -6.54 13.96 -29.28
CA VAL A 240 -7.36 13.15 -28.36
C VAL A 240 -8.81 13.03 -28.85
N GLU A 241 -9.37 14.05 -29.48
CA GLU A 241 -10.69 13.96 -30.14
C GLU A 241 -10.73 12.90 -31.25
N ASN A 242 -9.63 12.74 -31.98
CA ASN A 242 -9.48 11.67 -32.96
C ASN A 242 -9.55 10.27 -32.32
N VAL A 243 -8.98 10.10 -31.12
CA VAL A 243 -9.08 8.86 -30.33
C VAL A 243 -10.54 8.55 -30.04
N TRP A 244 -11.31 9.53 -29.58
CA TRP A 244 -12.75 9.35 -29.33
C TRP A 244 -13.54 8.99 -30.58
N SER A 245 -13.22 9.64 -31.70
CA SER A 245 -13.85 9.36 -32.98
C SER A 245 -13.63 7.92 -33.44
N LEU A 246 -12.44 7.36 -33.19
CA LEU A 246 -12.13 5.95 -33.47
C LEU A 246 -12.86 5.02 -32.49
N PHE A 247 -12.79 5.29 -31.19
CA PHE A 247 -13.41 4.45 -30.17
C PHE A 247 -14.93 4.37 -30.33
N LYS A 248 -15.62 5.52 -30.47
CA LYS A 248 -17.08 5.57 -30.65
C LYS A 248 -17.54 4.85 -31.91
N ARG A 249 -16.79 4.93 -33.02
CA ARG A 249 -17.08 4.16 -34.24
C ARG A 249 -16.94 2.66 -34.02
N GLY A 250 -15.95 2.22 -33.23
CA GLY A 250 -15.82 0.83 -32.82
C GLY A 250 -17.02 0.34 -32.00
N ILE A 251 -17.46 1.13 -31.02
CA ILE A 251 -18.67 0.83 -30.24
C ILE A 251 -19.90 0.72 -31.15
N MET A 252 -20.13 1.70 -32.04
CA MET A 252 -21.32 1.71 -32.90
C MET A 252 -21.32 0.60 -33.96
N GLY A 253 -20.17 0.30 -34.55
CA GLY A 253 -20.07 -0.59 -35.71
C GLY A 253 -19.75 -2.04 -35.41
N ILE A 254 -19.23 -2.36 -34.22
CA ILE A 254 -18.69 -3.70 -33.92
C ILE A 254 -19.36 -4.28 -32.69
N PHE A 255 -19.32 -3.54 -31.58
CA PHE A 255 -19.82 -4.05 -30.30
C PHE A 255 -21.31 -3.78 -30.11
N HIS A 256 -21.84 -2.73 -30.73
CA HIS A 256 -23.21 -2.19 -30.69
C HIS A 256 -23.72 -1.81 -29.29
N LYS A 257 -23.53 -2.66 -28.29
CA LYS A 257 -23.95 -2.48 -26.91
C LYS A 257 -22.84 -2.93 -25.96
N VAL A 258 -22.30 -1.97 -25.20
CA VAL A 258 -21.34 -2.23 -24.12
C VAL A 258 -21.97 -1.80 -22.81
N SER A 259 -22.06 -2.72 -21.85
CA SER A 259 -22.57 -2.40 -20.51
C SER A 259 -21.56 -1.55 -19.74
N ALA A 260 -22.02 -0.62 -18.91
CA ALA A 260 -21.18 0.17 -18.02
C ALA A 260 -20.18 -0.68 -17.22
N LYS A 261 -20.64 -1.81 -16.69
CA LYS A 261 -19.82 -2.78 -15.91
C LYS A 261 -18.55 -3.23 -16.63
N TYR A 262 -18.62 -3.45 -17.95
CA TYR A 262 -17.52 -4.01 -18.73
C TYR A 262 -16.82 -2.97 -19.60
N LEU A 263 -17.33 -1.73 -19.68
CA LEU A 263 -16.73 -0.65 -20.47
C LEU A 263 -15.22 -0.48 -20.21
N PRO A 264 -14.70 -0.56 -18.96
CA PRO A 264 -13.26 -0.48 -18.71
C PRO A 264 -12.45 -1.48 -19.55
N LEU A 265 -12.90 -2.73 -19.70
CA LEU A 265 -12.21 -3.73 -20.49
C LEU A 265 -12.11 -3.37 -21.98
N TYR A 266 -13.11 -2.65 -22.51
CA TYR A 266 -13.08 -2.20 -23.90
C TYR A 266 -12.16 -0.99 -24.09
N LEU A 267 -12.04 -0.14 -23.07
CA LEU A 267 -11.06 0.94 -23.05
C LEU A 267 -9.64 0.38 -23.01
N ASP A 268 -9.40 -0.61 -22.14
CA ASP A 268 -8.13 -1.34 -22.02
C ASP A 268 -7.74 -1.94 -23.40
N GLU A 269 -8.64 -2.69 -24.04
CA GLU A 269 -8.42 -3.27 -25.38
C GLU A 269 -8.06 -2.21 -26.42
N PHE A 270 -8.83 -1.11 -26.44
CA PHE A 270 -8.67 -0.07 -27.44
C PHE A 270 -7.36 0.68 -27.26
N ALA A 271 -7.04 1.10 -26.03
CA ALA A 271 -5.81 1.81 -25.70
C ALA A 271 -4.58 0.94 -26.00
N PHE A 272 -4.60 -0.34 -25.59
CA PHE A 272 -3.51 -1.27 -25.86
C PHE A 272 -3.25 -1.43 -27.37
N ARG A 273 -4.31 -1.66 -28.15
CA ARG A 273 -4.18 -1.84 -29.61
C ARG A 273 -3.75 -0.54 -30.29
N PHE A 274 -4.21 0.61 -29.79
CA PHE A 274 -3.79 1.92 -30.31
C PHE A 274 -2.31 2.18 -30.05
N ASN A 275 -1.83 1.89 -28.84
CA ASN A 275 -0.44 2.09 -28.42
C ASN A 275 0.53 1.14 -29.10
N ASN A 276 0.07 -0.05 -29.48
CA ASN A 276 0.89 -1.12 -30.04
C ASN A 276 0.58 -1.40 -31.52
N ARG A 277 -0.02 -0.46 -32.24
CA ARG A 277 -0.42 -0.61 -33.66
C ARG A 277 0.74 -0.87 -34.63
N ASP A 278 1.95 -0.45 -34.23
CA ASP A 278 3.19 -0.61 -35.00
C ASP A 278 4.01 -1.83 -34.50
N GLU A 279 3.51 -2.54 -33.50
CA GLU A 279 4.13 -3.76 -32.96
C GLU A 279 4.09 -4.88 -34.00
N PHE A 280 5.25 -5.49 -34.25
CA PHE A 280 5.37 -6.52 -35.27
C PHE A 280 4.69 -7.82 -34.85
N ASN A 281 4.81 -8.18 -33.57
CA ASN A 281 4.26 -9.43 -33.02
C ASN A 281 3.34 -9.15 -31.83
N LEU A 282 2.23 -8.49 -32.13
CA LEU A 282 1.25 -8.07 -31.12
C LEU A 282 0.64 -9.25 -30.36
N MET A 283 0.49 -10.41 -31.02
CA MET A 283 0.01 -11.63 -30.37
C MET A 283 0.93 -12.08 -29.24
N ASP A 284 2.24 -12.17 -29.49
CA ASP A 284 3.20 -12.57 -28.45
C ASP A 284 3.30 -11.54 -27.32
N LYS A 285 3.11 -10.25 -27.65
CA LYS A 285 2.98 -9.19 -26.64
C LYS A 285 1.77 -9.40 -25.74
N VAL A 286 0.59 -9.70 -26.29
CA VAL A 286 -0.57 -10.02 -25.45
C VAL A 286 -0.32 -11.27 -24.63
N LEU A 287 0.32 -12.29 -25.20
CA LEU A 287 0.70 -13.50 -24.46
C LEU A 287 1.67 -13.19 -23.32
N SER A 288 2.57 -12.21 -23.44
CA SER A 288 3.43 -11.79 -22.34
C SER A 288 2.68 -11.04 -21.23
N GLU A 289 1.53 -10.44 -21.54
CA GLU A 289 0.67 -9.78 -20.54
C GLU A 289 -0.43 -10.72 -19.98
N CYS A 290 -0.51 -11.97 -20.43
CA CYS A 290 -1.53 -12.93 -20.02
C CYS A 290 -1.39 -13.43 -18.57
N PHE A 291 -0.31 -13.08 -17.89
CA PHE A 291 -0.08 -13.46 -16.50
C PHE A 291 -0.95 -12.58 -15.61
N LEU A 292 -1.99 -13.16 -15.02
CA LEU A 292 -2.98 -12.45 -14.18
C LEU A 292 -2.43 -12.08 -12.80
N ASP A 293 -1.12 -12.17 -12.65
CA ASP A 293 -0.41 -11.75 -11.47
C ASP A 293 -0.30 -10.22 -11.48
N SER A 294 -1.40 -9.56 -11.12
CA SER A 294 -1.29 -8.28 -10.44
C SER A 294 -0.36 -8.50 -9.25
N GLN A 295 0.63 -7.62 -9.14
CA GLN A 295 1.92 -7.87 -8.51
C GLN A 295 1.90 -8.26 -7.03
N ALA A 296 0.76 -8.35 -6.37
CA ALA A 296 0.64 -8.84 -4.98
C ALA A 296 0.77 -10.37 -4.83
N SER A 297 0.74 -11.14 -5.93
CA SER A 297 0.89 -12.62 -5.94
C SER A 297 2.35 -13.07 -6.15
N ILE A 298 3.11 -12.41 -7.03
CA ILE A 298 4.53 -12.72 -7.35
C ILE A 298 5.54 -11.87 -6.55
N MET A 299 5.12 -11.22 -5.48
CA MET A 299 6.14 -10.73 -4.55
C MET A 299 6.81 -11.93 -3.89
N THR A 300 8.10 -12.11 -4.15
CA THR A 300 8.94 -13.01 -3.34
C THR A 300 8.74 -12.67 -1.87
N ALA A 301 8.96 -13.62 -0.96
CA ALA A 301 8.91 -13.34 0.48
C ALA A 301 9.75 -12.09 0.83
N ASN A 302 10.90 -11.90 0.16
CA ASN A 302 11.75 -10.73 0.32
C ASN A 302 11.10 -9.44 -0.20
N GLY A 303 10.38 -9.48 -1.33
CA GLY A 303 9.60 -8.36 -1.81
C GLY A 303 8.50 -7.94 -0.83
N ARG A 304 7.71 -8.91 -0.34
CA ARG A 304 6.62 -8.65 0.64
C ARG A 304 7.17 -8.03 1.91
N ILE A 305 8.28 -8.59 2.42
CA ILE A 305 8.99 -8.05 3.58
C ILE A 305 9.51 -6.64 3.31
N ALA A 306 10.09 -6.37 2.14
CA ALA A 306 10.58 -5.04 1.79
C ALA A 306 9.46 -3.98 1.82
N LEU A 307 8.27 -4.28 1.30
CA LEU A 307 7.12 -3.37 1.40
C LEU A 307 6.72 -3.09 2.84
N ILE A 308 6.63 -4.13 3.68
CA ILE A 308 6.25 -3.98 5.09
C ILE A 308 7.32 -3.17 5.84
N ARG A 309 8.61 -3.39 5.53
CA ARG A 309 9.74 -2.68 6.14
C ARG A 309 9.71 -1.18 5.90
N VAL A 310 9.20 -0.70 4.76
CA VAL A 310 9.08 0.75 4.50
C VAL A 310 8.27 1.44 5.60
N LYS A 311 7.18 0.82 6.07
CA LYS A 311 6.38 1.37 7.19
C LYS A 311 7.15 1.38 8.51
N ILE A 312 7.94 0.34 8.78
CA ILE A 312 8.79 0.29 9.99
C ILE A 312 9.86 1.37 9.95
N GLU A 313 10.53 1.55 8.80
CA GLU A 313 11.57 2.58 8.65
C GLU A 313 10.98 3.99 8.73
N ARG A 314 9.74 4.20 8.24
CA ARG A 314 9.02 5.46 8.44
C ARG A 314 8.71 5.71 9.92
N ALA A 315 8.28 4.70 10.67
CA ALA A 315 8.08 4.83 12.11
C ALA A 315 9.39 5.19 12.83
N LYS A 316 10.51 4.55 12.49
CA LYS A 316 11.84 4.88 13.04
C LYS A 316 12.28 6.31 12.70
N GLN A 317 11.89 6.84 11.55
CA GLN A 317 12.14 8.24 11.21
C GLN A 317 11.41 9.18 12.17
N HIS A 318 10.12 8.94 12.41
CA HIS A 318 9.34 9.70 13.38
C HIS A 318 9.89 9.55 14.81
N ILE A 319 10.37 8.37 15.20
CA ILE A 319 11.02 8.17 16.51
C ILE A 319 12.30 9.00 16.65
N ARG A 320 13.11 9.12 15.58
CA ARG A 320 14.30 9.99 15.59
C ARG A 320 13.94 11.46 15.68
N GLU A 321 12.91 11.88 14.96
CA GLU A 321 12.36 13.24 15.05
C GLU A 321 11.85 13.52 16.47
N LEU A 322 11.11 12.59 17.05
CA LEU A 322 10.63 12.66 18.43
C LEU A 322 11.76 12.75 19.45
N GLN A 323 12.86 12.02 19.24
CA GLN A 323 14.05 12.14 20.09
C GLN A 323 14.63 13.56 20.04
N VAL A 324 14.68 14.19 18.86
CA VAL A 324 15.14 15.58 18.72
C VAL A 324 14.22 16.54 19.47
N GLU A 325 12.91 16.43 19.26
CA GLU A 325 11.92 17.32 19.89
C GLU A 325 11.87 17.17 21.42
N THR A 326 11.90 15.93 21.92
CA THR A 326 11.95 15.66 23.37
C THR A 326 13.26 16.17 24.00
N THR A 327 14.39 16.00 23.31
CA THR A 327 15.68 16.54 23.77
C THR A 327 15.67 18.07 23.78
N ALA A 328 15.08 18.71 22.75
CA ALA A 328 14.98 20.17 22.68
C ALA A 328 14.06 20.75 23.76
N PHE A 329 12.98 20.05 24.09
CA PHE A 329 12.09 20.42 25.20
C PHE A 329 12.81 20.35 26.56
N LEU A 330 13.59 19.29 26.79
CA LEU A 330 14.34 19.07 28.03
C LEU A 330 15.65 19.89 28.10
N ALA A 331 16.07 20.53 27.01
CA ALA A 331 17.29 21.32 26.98
C ALA A 331 17.14 22.63 27.78
N PRO A 332 18.23 23.13 28.39
CA PRO A 332 18.22 24.38 29.13
C PRO A 332 17.68 25.57 28.32
N PRO A 333 16.95 26.51 28.94
CA PRO A 333 16.61 26.55 30.38
C PRO A 333 15.58 25.48 30.76
N ASP A 334 15.73 24.87 31.95
CA ASP A 334 14.91 23.72 32.36
C ASP A 334 13.40 24.01 32.29
N PRO A 335 12.58 23.05 31.82
CA PRO A 335 11.14 23.22 31.70
C PRO A 335 10.43 23.38 33.05
N TYR A 336 11.05 22.90 34.13
CA TYR A 336 10.55 22.97 35.50
C TYR A 336 11.59 23.65 36.40
N ILE A 337 11.15 24.63 37.19
CA ILE A 337 11.97 25.21 38.25
C ILE A 337 11.63 24.46 39.53
N VAL A 338 12.64 23.89 40.17
CA VAL A 338 12.49 23.19 41.44
C VAL A 338 12.79 24.15 42.58
N GLY A 339 11.88 24.21 43.55
CA GLY A 339 12.08 24.90 44.82
C GLY A 339 12.27 23.89 45.94
N ALA A 340 12.85 24.36 47.05
CA ALA A 340 12.99 23.59 48.26
C ALA A 340 12.35 24.32 49.43
N LYS A 341 11.67 23.59 50.30
CA LYS A 341 11.15 24.08 51.58
C LYS A 341 11.38 23.03 52.66
N ARG A 342 11.37 23.44 53.93
CA ARG A 342 11.37 22.50 55.05
C ARG A 342 9.96 22.33 55.58
N ASP A 343 9.55 21.08 55.76
CA ASP A 343 8.29 20.76 56.43
C ASP A 343 8.37 21.20 57.90
N PRO A 344 7.50 22.10 58.37
CA PRO A 344 7.59 22.63 59.73
C PRO A 344 7.24 21.60 60.81
N GLN A 345 6.56 20.49 60.47
CA GLN A 345 6.20 19.45 61.42
C GLN A 345 7.22 18.32 61.44
N THR A 346 7.61 17.81 60.27
CA THR A 346 8.53 16.66 60.18
C THR A 346 9.99 17.06 60.12
N ARG A 347 10.28 18.36 59.90
CA ARG A 347 11.63 18.92 59.68
C ARG A 347 12.35 18.35 58.45
N GLU A 348 11.64 17.67 57.56
CA GLU A 348 12.17 17.09 56.34
C GLU A 348 12.32 18.16 55.24
N PRO A 349 13.43 18.17 54.49
CA PRO A 349 13.51 18.88 53.22
C PRO A 349 12.51 18.31 52.20
N VAL A 350 11.74 19.19 51.57
CA VAL A 350 10.78 18.85 50.51
C VAL A 350 11.13 19.67 49.27
N TYR A 351 11.49 18.96 48.20
CA TYR A 351 11.71 19.53 46.88
C TYR A 351 10.43 19.42 46.07
N TYR A 352 10.02 20.52 45.44
CA TYR A 352 8.75 20.61 44.72
C TYR A 352 8.87 21.44 43.45
N VAL A 353 7.94 21.25 42.52
CA VAL A 353 7.83 22.08 41.31
C VAL A 353 7.41 23.49 41.71
N ALA A 354 8.35 24.43 41.77
CA ALA A 354 8.07 25.80 42.13
C ALA A 354 7.42 26.59 40.98
N ARG A 355 7.79 26.28 39.73
CA ARG A 355 7.18 26.89 38.55
C ARG A 355 7.27 25.97 37.34
N VAL A 356 6.22 25.92 36.52
CA VAL A 356 6.25 25.27 35.21
C VAL A 356 6.57 26.33 34.15
N ASN A 357 7.78 26.30 33.57
CA ASN A 357 8.17 27.26 32.54
C ASN A 357 7.59 26.92 31.17
N ARG A 358 7.60 25.62 30.83
CA ARG A 358 7.20 25.10 29.51
C ARG A 358 6.58 23.72 29.69
N THR A 359 5.52 23.46 28.93
CA THR A 359 4.93 22.11 28.80
C THR A 359 5.42 21.44 27.51
N PRO A 360 5.38 20.10 27.43
CA PRO A 360 5.70 19.40 26.19
C PRO A 360 4.85 19.92 25.01
N PRO A 361 5.46 20.29 23.87
CA PRO A 361 4.74 20.71 22.67
C PRO A 361 3.75 19.64 22.20
N ILE A 362 2.60 20.06 21.66
CA ILE A 362 1.54 19.15 21.18
C ILE A 362 2.02 18.29 19.99
N GLU A 363 2.99 18.80 19.24
CA GLU A 363 3.65 18.16 18.11
C GLU A 363 4.35 16.86 18.53
N ILE A 364 4.87 16.76 19.75
CA ILE A 364 5.47 15.54 20.29
C ILE A 364 4.44 14.40 20.29
N GLY A 365 3.20 14.69 20.72
CA GLY A 365 2.09 13.74 20.67
C GLY A 365 1.74 13.33 19.24
N ALA A 366 1.70 14.28 18.31
CA ALA A 366 1.42 14.04 16.90
C ALA A 366 2.45 13.10 16.25
N ILE A 367 3.75 13.37 16.46
CA ILE A 367 4.86 12.58 15.92
C ILE A 367 4.85 11.15 16.50
N ALA A 368 4.55 11.03 17.81
CA ALA A 368 4.39 9.72 18.46
C ALA A 368 3.21 8.92 17.87
N GLY A 369 2.07 9.58 17.62
CA GLY A 369 0.90 9.01 16.93
C GLY A 369 1.25 8.47 15.54
N ASP A 370 1.97 9.26 14.73
CA ASP A 370 2.43 8.86 13.39
C ASP A 370 3.36 7.64 13.43
N ALA A 371 4.27 7.57 14.41
CA ALA A 371 5.12 6.39 14.61
C ALA A 371 4.27 5.13 14.90
N LEU A 372 3.32 5.22 15.84
CA LEU A 372 2.42 4.12 16.20
C LEU A 372 1.55 3.67 15.03
N GLN A 373 1.00 4.62 14.26
CA GLN A 373 0.17 4.34 13.10
C GLN A 373 0.95 3.57 12.02
N ASN A 374 2.20 3.94 11.77
CA ASN A 374 3.05 3.22 10.82
C ASN A 374 3.42 1.81 11.31
N LEU A 375 3.74 1.64 12.61
CA LEU A 375 4.00 0.31 13.19
C LEU A 375 2.77 -0.60 13.15
N ARG A 376 1.58 -0.08 13.49
CA ARG A 376 0.33 -0.83 13.44
C ARG A 376 -0.01 -1.23 12.01
N SER A 377 0.19 -0.31 11.06
CA SER A 377 -0.04 -0.54 9.63
C SER A 377 0.92 -1.59 9.07
N ALA A 378 2.18 -1.62 9.50
CA ALA A 378 3.14 -2.67 9.10
C ALA A 378 2.63 -4.08 9.46
N LEU A 379 2.05 -4.26 10.65
CA LEU A 379 1.43 -5.52 11.06
C LEU A 379 0.19 -5.86 10.21
N ASP A 380 -0.65 -4.88 9.87
CA ASP A 380 -1.81 -5.11 9.00
C ASP A 380 -1.40 -5.50 7.58
N HIS A 381 -0.36 -4.89 7.03
CA HIS A 381 0.23 -5.32 5.76
C HIS A 381 0.76 -6.75 5.84
N LEU A 382 1.43 -7.11 6.94
CA LEU A 382 1.85 -8.50 7.18
C LEU A 382 0.65 -9.46 7.16
N ALA A 383 -0.42 -9.16 7.89
CA ALA A 383 -1.64 -9.97 7.91
C ALA A 383 -2.27 -10.10 6.51
N TYR A 384 -2.35 -8.99 5.77
CA TYR A 384 -2.84 -8.98 4.40
C TYR A 384 -2.04 -9.90 3.48
N HIS A 385 -0.70 -9.83 3.55
CA HIS A 385 0.16 -10.69 2.74
C HIS A 385 0.09 -12.17 3.15
N LEU A 386 -0.13 -12.49 4.43
CA LEU A 386 -0.37 -13.87 4.88
C LEU A 386 -1.69 -14.44 4.34
N VAL A 387 -2.75 -13.62 4.25
CA VAL A 387 -4.01 -14.01 3.59
C VAL A 387 -3.80 -14.19 2.09
N LEU A 388 -3.06 -13.30 1.43
CA LEU A 388 -2.75 -13.41 0.01
C LEU A 388 -2.04 -14.72 -0.33
N VAL A 389 -1.10 -15.16 0.52
CA VAL A 389 -0.38 -16.43 0.32
C VAL A 389 -1.27 -17.64 0.66
N GLY A 390 -2.15 -17.52 1.66
CA GLY A 390 -3.02 -18.62 2.11
C GLY A 390 -4.29 -18.84 1.29
N SER A 391 -4.80 -17.82 0.60
CA SER A 391 -6.04 -17.87 -0.16
C SER A 391 -5.76 -17.99 -1.66
N SER A 392 -6.31 -19.02 -2.31
CA SER A 392 -6.18 -19.31 -3.77
C SER A 392 -6.87 -18.28 -4.69
N GLY A 393 -6.80 -16.97 -4.38
CA GLY A 393 -7.34 -15.89 -5.20
C GLY A 393 -8.87 -15.71 -5.16
N SER A 394 -9.60 -16.45 -4.32
CA SER A 394 -11.05 -16.27 -4.19
C SER A 394 -11.38 -15.12 -3.23
N HIS A 395 -11.81 -13.98 -3.79
CA HIS A 395 -12.34 -12.79 -3.10
C HIS A 395 -11.47 -12.22 -1.96
N LEU A 396 -10.58 -11.29 -2.31
CA LEU A 396 -9.91 -10.44 -1.33
C LEU A 396 -10.97 -9.70 -0.50
N ARG A 397 -11.03 -10.03 0.79
CA ARG A 397 -11.97 -9.41 1.73
C ARG A 397 -11.53 -7.98 2.01
N ARG A 398 -12.49 -7.06 2.14
CA ARG A 398 -12.27 -5.63 2.38
C ARG A 398 -11.65 -5.28 3.75
N TYR A 399 -11.52 -6.25 4.67
CA TYR A 399 -11.16 -6.00 6.08
C TYR A 399 -10.24 -7.10 6.64
N VAL A 400 -8.94 -7.06 6.33
CA VAL A 400 -7.91 -7.94 6.90
C VAL A 400 -7.00 -7.11 7.80
N TYR A 401 -6.83 -7.56 9.05
CA TYR A 401 -6.02 -6.86 10.05
C TYR A 401 -5.25 -7.88 10.91
N PHE A 402 -4.07 -7.48 11.39
CA PHE A 402 -3.33 -8.28 12.36
C PHE A 402 -4.12 -8.39 13.66
N PRO A 403 -4.37 -9.61 14.19
CA PRO A 403 -5.24 -9.77 15.34
C PRO A 403 -4.50 -9.39 16.62
N ILE A 404 -4.91 -8.28 17.22
CA ILE A 404 -4.54 -7.88 18.58
C ILE A 404 -5.85 -7.58 19.33
N SER A 405 -5.95 -8.00 20.59
CA SER A 405 -7.17 -7.86 21.41
C SER A 405 -6.84 -7.41 22.84
N GLU A 406 -7.84 -6.93 23.58
CA GLU A 406 -7.64 -6.41 24.95
C GLU A 406 -7.24 -7.49 25.95
N ASP A 407 -7.67 -8.74 25.74
CA ASP A 407 -7.43 -9.85 26.65
C ASP A 407 -7.50 -11.20 25.91
N ALA A 408 -7.10 -12.27 26.60
CA ALA A 408 -7.06 -13.63 26.03
C ALA A 408 -8.45 -14.19 25.66
N ALA A 409 -9.53 -13.77 26.34
CA ALA A 409 -10.88 -14.25 26.06
C ALA A 409 -11.41 -13.61 24.76
N LYS A 410 -11.29 -12.29 24.62
CA LYS A 410 -11.63 -11.56 23.39
C LYS A 410 -10.81 -12.01 22.20
N TYR A 411 -9.52 -12.32 22.42
CA TYR A 411 -8.67 -12.85 21.35
C TYR A 411 -9.27 -14.13 20.75
N LYS A 412 -9.67 -15.09 21.59
CA LYS A 412 -10.28 -16.35 21.13
C LYS A 412 -11.55 -16.14 20.29
N THR A 413 -12.35 -15.13 20.61
CA THR A 413 -13.60 -14.84 19.89
C THR A 413 -13.38 -14.06 18.60
N GLU A 414 -12.40 -13.15 18.55
CA GLU A 414 -12.20 -12.23 17.44
C GLU A 414 -11.24 -12.76 16.37
N VAL A 415 -10.30 -13.62 16.74
CA VAL A 415 -9.21 -14.06 15.85
C VAL A 415 -9.73 -14.72 14.57
N LEU A 416 -10.78 -15.56 14.67
CA LEU A 416 -11.34 -16.31 13.54
C LEU A 416 -11.81 -15.42 12.38
N GLY A 417 -12.33 -14.23 12.69
CA GLY A 417 -12.75 -13.26 11.66
C GLY A 417 -11.56 -12.57 10.98
N LYS A 418 -10.49 -12.31 11.75
CA LYS A 418 -9.31 -11.53 11.34
C LYS A 418 -8.27 -12.37 10.58
N VAL A 419 -8.20 -13.68 10.84
CA VAL A 419 -7.22 -14.59 10.21
C VAL A 419 -7.81 -15.47 9.10
N LYS A 420 -9.10 -15.26 8.77
CA LYS A 420 -9.80 -16.06 7.77
C LYS A 420 -9.12 -15.94 6.40
N GLY A 421 -8.64 -17.08 5.88
CA GLY A 421 -7.93 -17.17 4.61
C GLY A 421 -6.40 -17.25 4.74
N MET A 422 -5.86 -17.17 5.96
CA MET A 422 -4.44 -17.48 6.22
C MET A 422 -4.21 -18.99 6.27
N ARG A 423 -2.98 -19.43 5.98
CA ARG A 423 -2.55 -20.82 6.22
C ARG A 423 -2.55 -21.14 7.72
N GLN A 424 -2.82 -22.40 8.07
CA GLN A 424 -2.92 -22.83 9.47
C GLN A 424 -1.61 -22.69 10.26
N ASP A 425 -0.47 -22.86 9.61
CA ASP A 425 0.86 -22.67 10.19
C ASP A 425 1.12 -21.19 10.54
N ALA A 426 0.72 -20.27 9.66
CA ALA A 426 0.77 -18.83 9.92
C ALA A 426 -0.15 -18.43 11.08
N ILE A 427 -1.37 -18.99 11.15
CA ILE A 427 -2.29 -18.76 12.27
C ILE A 427 -1.66 -19.20 13.60
N LYS A 428 -1.09 -20.41 13.66
CA LYS A 428 -0.40 -20.91 14.86
C LYS A 428 0.78 -20.01 15.26
N ALA A 429 1.51 -19.47 14.27
CA ALA A 429 2.61 -18.54 14.53
C ALA A 429 2.11 -17.23 15.14
N ILE A 430 0.95 -16.72 14.72
CA ILE A 430 0.30 -15.54 15.31
C ILE A 430 -0.19 -15.86 16.73
N ASP A 431 -0.86 -16.99 16.94
CA ASP A 431 -1.35 -17.41 18.26
C ASP A 431 -0.21 -17.51 19.28
N ALA A 432 0.96 -18.00 18.84
CA ALA A 432 2.16 -18.12 19.66
C ALA A 432 2.74 -16.77 20.10
N LEU A 433 2.40 -15.67 19.43
CA LEU A 433 2.77 -14.32 19.87
C LEU A 433 1.94 -13.87 21.07
N LYS A 434 0.80 -14.52 21.37
CA LYS A 434 -0.15 -14.11 22.42
C LYS A 434 -0.49 -12.60 22.34
N PRO A 435 -1.04 -12.08 21.22
CA PRO A 435 -1.18 -10.64 20.97
C PRO A 435 -2.37 -10.02 21.74
N TYR A 436 -2.25 -10.00 23.06
CA TYR A 436 -3.22 -9.49 24.02
C TYR A 436 -2.54 -9.14 25.36
N LYS A 437 -3.24 -8.39 26.22
CA LYS A 437 -2.73 -8.01 27.55
C LYS A 437 -2.43 -9.24 28.42
N GLY A 438 -1.26 -9.27 29.07
CA GLY A 438 -0.76 -10.43 29.81
C GLY A 438 -0.15 -11.53 28.93
N GLY A 439 -0.04 -11.29 27.63
CA GLY A 439 0.68 -12.11 26.66
C GLY A 439 1.89 -11.37 26.12
N ASN A 440 1.72 -10.71 24.97
CA ASN A 440 2.68 -9.77 24.42
C ASN A 440 2.20 -8.34 24.68
N ASP A 441 2.66 -7.80 25.80
CA ASP A 441 2.23 -6.50 26.28
C ASP A 441 2.68 -5.35 25.36
N LEU A 442 3.78 -5.48 24.63
CA LEU A 442 4.20 -4.48 23.64
C LEU A 442 3.22 -4.38 22.46
N LEU A 443 2.74 -5.52 21.94
CA LEU A 443 1.73 -5.54 20.88
C LEU A 443 0.38 -5.01 21.36
N TRP A 444 -0.04 -5.41 22.56
CA TRP A 444 -1.26 -4.89 23.16
C TRP A 444 -1.17 -3.37 23.37
N MET A 445 -0.05 -2.88 23.90
CA MET A 445 0.20 -1.47 24.13
C MET A 445 0.17 -0.68 22.82
N LEU A 446 0.86 -1.16 21.77
CA LEU A 446 0.81 -0.58 20.42
C LEU A 446 -0.64 -0.46 19.92
N HIS A 447 -1.43 -1.53 20.05
CA HIS A 447 -2.82 -1.55 19.61
C HIS A 447 -3.68 -0.53 20.36
N ARG A 448 -3.53 -0.47 21.68
CA ARG A 448 -4.31 0.45 22.53
C ARG A 448 -3.96 1.90 22.24
N LEU A 449 -2.67 2.24 22.24
CA LEU A 449 -2.18 3.58 21.97
C LEU A 449 -2.58 4.07 20.58
N ASN A 450 -2.42 3.24 19.54
CA ASN A 450 -2.86 3.59 18.19
C ASN A 450 -4.38 3.82 18.09
N ARG A 451 -5.19 3.00 18.78
CA ARG A 451 -6.64 3.18 18.77
C ARG A 451 -7.06 4.45 19.49
N THR A 452 -6.43 4.78 20.60
CA THR A 452 -6.71 6.03 21.34
C THR A 452 -6.40 7.24 20.47
N ASP A 453 -5.19 7.30 19.91
CA ASP A 453 -4.73 8.38 19.04
C ASP A 453 -5.66 8.58 17.83
N LYS A 454 -6.02 7.48 17.14
CA LYS A 454 -6.85 7.52 15.93
C LYS A 454 -8.32 7.89 16.18
N HIS A 455 -8.90 7.47 17.30
CA HIS A 455 -10.36 7.47 17.48
C HIS A 455 -10.89 8.33 18.63
N ARG A 456 -10.02 8.85 19.50
CA ARG A 456 -10.46 9.59 20.70
C ARG A 456 -9.87 10.99 20.75
N MET A 457 -8.55 11.10 20.77
CA MET A 457 -7.83 12.36 20.93
C MET A 457 -6.39 12.16 20.47
N LEU A 458 -5.75 13.22 19.99
CA LEU A 458 -4.31 13.22 19.74
C LEU A 458 -3.57 12.78 21.00
N MET A 459 -2.56 11.91 20.83
CA MET A 459 -1.83 11.33 21.95
C MET A 459 -1.40 12.37 22.98
N THR A 460 -1.84 12.18 24.23
CA THR A 460 -1.42 13.02 25.35
C THR A 460 -0.03 12.62 25.81
N VAL A 461 0.84 13.60 26.00
CA VAL A 461 2.19 13.43 26.54
C VAL A 461 2.38 14.38 27.72
N GLY A 462 3.15 13.94 28.71
CA GLY A 462 3.51 14.77 29.86
C GLY A 462 4.99 14.63 30.16
N ALA A 463 5.51 15.48 31.04
CA ALA A 463 6.84 15.29 31.60
C ALA A 463 6.74 14.79 33.03
N ALA A 464 7.75 14.05 33.41
CA ALA A 464 7.79 13.26 34.62
C ALA A 464 9.17 13.36 35.26
N HIS A 465 9.24 13.49 36.59
CA HIS A 465 10.50 13.47 37.33
C HIS A 465 11.00 12.02 37.45
N ILE A 466 12.18 11.74 36.90
CA ILE A 466 12.72 10.36 36.81
C ILE A 466 13.93 10.13 37.72
N GLY A 467 14.45 11.17 38.37
CA GLY A 467 15.60 11.06 39.26
C GLY A 467 16.30 12.37 39.54
N HIS A 468 17.25 12.35 40.47
CA HIS A 468 17.97 13.52 40.97
C HIS A 468 19.46 13.23 41.14
N SER A 469 20.29 14.28 41.22
CA SER A 469 21.71 14.15 41.56
C SER A 469 21.85 13.61 42.97
N ILE A 470 22.75 12.64 43.15
CA ILE A 470 22.97 12.00 44.45
C ILE A 470 23.42 13.02 45.51
N THR A 471 22.78 13.02 46.69
CA THR A 471 23.22 13.90 47.80
C THR A 471 24.41 13.29 48.57
N PRO A 472 25.21 14.10 49.29
CA PRO A 472 26.28 13.59 50.16
C PRO A 472 25.78 12.53 51.16
N GLU A 473 24.60 12.75 51.73
CA GLU A 473 23.95 11.86 52.69
C GLU A 473 23.55 10.52 52.04
N GLU A 474 22.90 10.57 50.87
CA GLU A 474 22.57 9.37 50.08
C GLU A 474 23.82 8.59 49.70
N ARG A 475 24.89 9.30 49.33
CA ARG A 475 26.18 8.70 48.97
C ARG A 475 26.79 7.94 50.13
N GLU A 476 26.70 8.46 51.35
CA GLU A 476 27.17 7.77 52.54
C GLU A 476 26.29 6.55 52.87
N ILE A 477 24.97 6.65 52.71
CA ILE A 477 24.05 5.52 52.86
C ILE A 477 24.36 4.40 51.85
N PHE A 478 24.64 4.74 50.58
CA PHE A 478 24.97 3.75 49.57
C PHE A 478 26.31 3.07 49.82
N ARG A 479 27.32 3.77 50.36
CA ARG A 479 28.62 3.17 50.74
C ARG A 479 28.47 2.04 51.77
N GLN A 480 27.42 2.05 52.57
CA GLN A 480 27.13 0.99 53.54
C GLN A 480 26.53 -0.27 52.89
N ARG A 481 26.03 -0.17 51.65
CA ARG A 481 25.26 -1.25 50.98
C ARG A 481 25.92 -1.80 49.73
N ILE A 482 26.75 -1.01 49.04
CA ILE A 482 27.43 -1.40 47.80
C ILE A 482 28.88 -0.88 47.77
N PRO A 483 29.80 -1.51 47.00
CA PRO A 483 31.22 -1.17 47.03
C PRO A 483 31.52 0.30 46.68
N ALA A 484 32.42 0.94 47.43
CA ALA A 484 32.76 2.37 47.29
C ALA A 484 33.09 2.78 45.84
N ARG A 485 33.84 1.95 45.11
CA ARG A 485 34.17 2.18 43.69
C ARG A 485 32.92 2.35 42.80
N VAL A 486 31.86 1.60 43.09
CA VAL A 486 30.59 1.70 42.36
C VAL A 486 29.86 2.97 42.76
N VAL A 487 29.84 3.31 44.05
CA VAL A 487 29.15 4.50 44.58
C VAL A 487 29.77 5.79 44.06
N ASP A 488 31.10 5.86 43.97
CA ASP A 488 31.78 7.06 43.51
C ASP A 488 31.49 7.38 42.02
N GLU A 489 31.12 6.36 41.23
CA GLU A 489 30.69 6.49 39.82
C GLU A 489 29.20 6.85 39.68
N ILE A 490 28.39 6.80 40.74
CA ILE A 490 26.98 7.19 40.70
C ILE A 490 26.88 8.72 40.74
N ALA A 491 26.38 9.29 39.64
CA ALA A 491 26.08 10.72 39.57
C ALA A 491 24.60 11.04 39.85
N PHE A 492 23.68 10.10 39.62
CA PHE A 492 22.24 10.31 39.74
C PHE A 492 21.53 9.08 40.32
N VAL A 493 20.48 9.32 41.09
CA VAL A 493 19.55 8.33 41.64
C VAL A 493 18.29 8.31 40.77
N SER A 494 17.85 7.13 40.31
CA SER A 494 16.64 6.97 39.50
C SER A 494 15.45 6.54 40.35
N LEU A 495 14.25 7.05 40.02
CA LEU A 495 13.00 6.72 40.71
C LEU A 495 12.30 5.51 40.08
N ASP A 496 11.50 4.77 40.87
CA ASP A 496 10.58 3.74 40.33
C ASP A 496 9.51 4.45 39.49
N ALA A 497 9.38 4.03 38.23
CA ALA A 497 8.40 4.55 37.27
C ALA A 497 6.95 4.57 37.82
N ARG A 498 6.60 3.67 38.74
CA ARG A 498 5.26 3.62 39.37
C ARG A 498 5.01 4.74 40.38
N MET A 499 6.05 5.44 40.82
CA MET A 499 5.97 6.55 41.77
C MET A 499 6.04 7.92 41.07
N VAL A 500 6.14 7.93 39.74
CA VAL A 500 6.38 9.14 38.97
C VAL A 500 5.06 9.86 38.67
N LYS A 501 4.89 11.06 39.24
CA LYS A 501 3.73 11.92 38.97
C LYS A 501 3.80 12.52 37.56
N CYS A 502 2.68 12.48 36.83
CA CYS A 502 2.57 13.01 35.47
C CYS A 502 1.11 13.34 35.12
N PRO A 503 0.81 14.46 34.45
CA PRO A 503 1.73 15.57 34.18
C PRO A 503 2.17 16.26 35.49
N LEU A 504 3.36 16.86 35.49
CA LEU A 504 3.83 17.66 36.63
C LEU A 504 3.16 19.03 36.63
N GLU A 505 2.61 19.41 37.78
CA GLU A 505 1.97 20.69 38.05
C GLU A 505 2.73 21.49 39.12
N GLU A 506 2.49 22.81 39.21
CA GLU A 506 3.07 23.64 40.25
C GLU A 506 2.62 23.17 41.65
N GLY A 507 3.59 23.05 42.56
CA GLY A 507 3.37 22.54 43.91
C GLY A 507 3.57 21.03 44.06
N ASP A 508 3.78 20.28 42.98
CA ASP A 508 4.02 18.84 43.04
C ASP A 508 5.31 18.51 43.79
N GLU A 509 5.22 17.62 44.78
CA GLU A 509 6.38 17.12 45.53
C GLU A 509 7.19 16.13 44.66
N LEU A 510 8.49 16.40 44.52
CA LEU A 510 9.42 15.61 43.71
C LEU A 510 10.26 14.65 44.55
N LEU A 511 10.71 15.12 45.71
CA LEU A 511 11.55 14.38 46.64
C LEU A 511 11.33 14.90 48.06
N ARG A 512 11.34 13.97 49.02
CA ARG A 512 11.36 14.24 50.44
C ARG A 512 12.56 13.53 51.04
N ASP A 513 13.44 14.28 51.68
CA ASP A 513 14.65 13.75 52.30
C ASP A 513 14.44 13.49 53.80
N SER A 514 15.44 12.90 54.45
CA SER A 514 15.42 12.56 55.87
C SER A 514 15.23 13.81 56.75
N PRO A 515 14.58 13.67 57.91
CA PRO A 515 14.47 14.75 58.88
C PRO A 515 15.85 15.35 59.17
N ASP A 516 15.93 16.68 59.19
CA ASP A 516 17.15 17.44 59.49
C ASP A 516 18.31 17.36 58.48
N ALA A 517 18.12 16.69 57.33
CA ALA A 517 19.07 16.80 56.22
C ALA A 517 19.23 18.26 55.75
N GLU A 518 20.40 18.61 55.22
CA GLU A 518 20.64 19.93 54.61
C GLU A 518 19.81 20.10 53.34
N VAL A 519 19.46 21.36 53.02
CA VAL A 519 18.79 21.68 51.76
C VAL A 519 19.86 21.98 50.72
N HIS A 520 19.96 21.13 49.71
CA HIS A 520 20.92 21.24 48.61
C HIS A 520 20.28 22.02 47.46
N GLU A 521 20.49 23.34 47.42
CA GLU A 521 19.92 24.22 46.38
C GLU A 521 20.51 23.96 44.98
N ASP A 522 21.70 23.34 44.92
CA ASP A 522 22.40 22.93 43.70
C ASP A 522 21.99 21.54 43.19
N MET A 523 21.02 20.90 43.84
CA MET A 523 20.51 19.58 43.46
C MET A 523 19.85 19.62 42.07
N HIS A 524 20.34 18.76 41.17
CA HIS A 524 19.86 18.68 39.79
C HIS A 524 18.80 17.60 39.63
N PHE A 525 17.62 17.98 39.16
CA PHE A 525 16.49 17.08 38.89
C PHE A 525 16.44 16.73 37.40
N ARG A 526 16.16 15.45 37.09
CA ARG A 526 16.03 14.93 35.73
C ARG A 526 14.57 14.68 35.39
N PHE A 527 14.16 15.19 34.24
CA PHE A 527 12.81 15.01 33.70
C PHE A 527 12.86 14.22 32.39
N GLU A 528 11.78 13.50 32.11
CA GLU A 528 11.61 12.73 30.87
C GLU A 528 10.20 12.93 30.33
N VAL A 529 10.04 12.85 29.01
CA VAL A 529 8.71 12.85 28.39
C VAL A 529 8.12 11.44 28.40
N VAL A 530 6.89 11.32 28.90
CA VAL A 530 6.17 10.05 29.08
C VAL A 530 4.78 10.11 28.43
N PHE A 531 4.17 8.95 28.20
CA PHE A 531 2.78 8.86 27.75
C PHE A 531 1.81 9.35 28.84
N GLY A 532 0.81 10.15 28.46
CA GLY A 532 -0.24 10.68 29.34
C GLY A 532 -1.47 9.79 29.51
N GLU A 533 -1.50 8.61 28.89
CA GLU A 533 -2.68 7.73 28.90
C GLU A 533 -2.79 6.87 30.19
N PRO A 534 -3.89 6.97 30.97
CA PRO A 534 -4.03 6.34 32.30
C PRO A 534 -3.95 4.81 32.33
N ASP A 535 -4.15 4.13 31.20
CA ASP A 535 -4.13 2.66 31.14
C ASP A 535 -2.80 2.08 30.65
N VAL A 536 -1.83 2.94 30.31
CA VAL A 536 -0.53 2.60 29.69
C VAL A 536 0.66 3.24 30.46
N LEU A 537 0.39 3.54 31.73
CA LEU A 537 1.11 4.47 32.61
C LEU A 537 2.65 4.37 32.66
N HIS A 538 3.26 5.57 32.74
CA HIS A 538 4.63 5.89 33.19
C HIS A 538 5.80 5.24 32.44
N THR A 539 5.60 4.88 31.18
CA THR A 539 6.71 4.44 30.34
C THR A 539 7.31 5.61 29.58
N MET A 540 8.64 5.66 29.54
CA MET A 540 9.38 6.65 28.77
C MET A 540 8.97 6.58 27.30
N LEU A 541 8.65 7.72 26.71
CA LEU A 541 8.02 7.82 25.39
C LEU A 541 8.92 7.21 24.30
N VAL A 542 10.10 7.78 24.08
CA VAL A 542 11.01 7.38 23.00
C VAL A 542 11.54 5.95 23.18
N PRO A 543 12.07 5.54 24.35
CA PRO A 543 12.56 4.17 24.56
C PRO A 543 11.49 3.11 24.33
N THR A 544 10.24 3.41 24.68
CA THR A 544 9.13 2.48 24.50
C THR A 544 8.73 2.34 23.04
N LEU A 545 8.65 3.45 22.29
CA LEU A 545 8.41 3.40 20.84
C LEU A 545 9.54 2.67 20.10
N GLN A 546 10.79 2.85 20.52
CA GLN A 546 11.92 2.11 19.96
C GLN A 546 11.79 0.60 20.20
N ARG A 547 11.48 0.17 21.43
CA ARG A 547 11.19 -1.24 21.73
C ARG A 547 10.03 -1.80 20.93
N MET A 548 8.97 -1.00 20.70
CA MET A 548 7.87 -1.40 19.84
C MET A 548 8.32 -1.59 18.39
N ALA A 549 9.08 -0.65 17.84
CA ALA A 549 9.60 -0.72 16.47
C ALA A 549 10.48 -1.96 16.27
N ASP A 550 11.36 -2.24 17.22
CA ASP A 550 12.24 -3.41 17.19
C ASP A 550 11.45 -4.71 17.32
N SER A 551 10.43 -4.74 18.19
CA SER A 551 9.51 -5.88 18.33
C SER A 551 8.72 -6.13 17.04
N VAL A 552 8.15 -5.09 16.41
CA VAL A 552 7.43 -5.23 15.12
C VAL A 552 8.38 -5.71 14.03
N HIS A 553 9.60 -5.17 13.97
CA HIS A 553 10.62 -5.62 13.03
C HIS A 553 10.94 -7.11 13.21
N ALA A 554 11.21 -7.55 14.44
CA ALA A 554 11.49 -8.94 14.76
C ALA A 554 10.32 -9.87 14.39
N ILE A 555 9.07 -9.43 14.61
CA ILE A 555 7.88 -10.18 14.19
C ILE A 555 7.83 -10.30 12.67
N VAL A 556 7.98 -9.20 11.93
CA VAL A 556 7.95 -9.23 10.46
C VAL A 556 9.00 -10.18 9.90
N GLU A 557 10.22 -10.16 10.45
CA GLU A 557 11.29 -11.08 10.05
C GLU A 557 11.01 -12.53 10.39
N ARG A 558 10.48 -12.80 11.59
CA ARG A 558 10.06 -14.14 12.01
C ARG A 558 9.00 -14.71 11.07
N PHE A 559 8.18 -13.87 10.45
CA PHE A 559 7.12 -14.30 9.55
C PHE A 559 7.54 -14.48 8.09
N ARG A 560 8.80 -14.15 7.73
CA ARG A 560 9.35 -14.33 6.38
C ARG A 560 9.08 -15.72 5.77
N PRO A 561 9.21 -16.86 6.50
CA PRO A 561 8.92 -18.18 5.93
C PRO A 561 7.46 -18.40 5.53
N PHE A 562 6.51 -17.70 6.18
CA PHE A 562 5.08 -17.83 5.88
C PHE A 562 4.62 -16.91 4.72
N LEU A 563 5.52 -16.05 4.23
CA LEU A 563 5.29 -15.15 3.11
C LEU A 563 5.86 -15.69 1.79
N ALA A 564 6.42 -16.90 1.82
CA ALA A 564 6.92 -17.65 0.66
C ALA A 564 5.85 -18.57 0.06
#